data_AF-A0A7C9AL71-F1
#
_entry.id   AF-A0A7C9AL71-F1
#
_cell.length_a   1.000
_cell.length_b   1.000
_cell.length_c   1.000
_cell.angle_alpha   90.00
_cell.angle_beta   90.00
_cell.angle_gamma   90.00
#
_symmetry.space_group_name_H-M   'P 1'
#
loop_
_entity.id
_entity.type
_entity.pdbx_description
1 polymer ?
#
loop_
_entity_poly.entity_id
_entity_poly.type
_entity_poly.pdbx_seq_one_letter_code
_entity_poly.pdbx_strand_id
1 'polypeptide(L)'
;IGYNYQQMETMLGDAFRCDNETPVSGRNVQAETFYKMLESAQQPLFEGCSTHSELSAAMRLLSIKSEHNMSNRCFNDVVHLMQETTPMPNRIPSDFNAVDR
;
A
#
# COMPACT_ATOMS: atom_id res chain seq x y z
N ILE A 1 25.22 8.71 29.61
CA ILE A 1 26.06 8.75 28.38
C ILE A 1 25.10 9.13 27.26
N GLY A 2 25.11 10.39 26.84
CA GLY A 2 24.20 10.89 25.80
C GLY A 2 24.80 10.60 24.42
N TYR A 3 24.03 9.99 23.53
CA TYR A 3 24.45 9.75 22.15
C TYR A 3 24.65 11.09 21.44
N ASN A 4 25.80 11.26 20.77
CA ASN A 4 26.08 12.46 19.97
C ASN A 4 25.35 12.38 18.61
N TYR A 5 24.95 13.53 18.03
CA TYR A 5 24.28 13.60 16.73
C TYR A 5 24.99 12.82 15.62
N GLN A 6 26.32 12.83 15.59
CA GLN A 6 27.09 12.07 14.59
C GLN A 6 26.93 10.55 14.77
N GLN A 7 26.74 10.07 16.00
CA GLN A 7 26.48 8.65 16.27
C GLN A 7 25.04 8.26 15.86
N MET A 8 24.08 9.18 16.00
CA MET A 8 22.71 8.96 15.53
C MET A 8 22.65 8.90 14.00
N GLU A 9 23.35 9.80 13.31
CA GLU A 9 23.50 9.79 11.85
C GLU A 9 24.17 8.51 11.34
N THR A 10 25.19 8.03 12.04
CA THR A 10 25.88 6.78 11.66
C THR A 10 24.94 5.58 11.79
N MET A 11 24.21 5.48 12.91
CA MET A 11 23.23 4.40 13.11
C MET A 11 22.06 4.48 12.12
N LEU A 12 21.64 5.69 11.73
CA LEU A 12 20.62 5.90 10.71
C LEU A 12 21.14 5.47 9.32
N GLY A 13 22.36 5.88 8.98
CA GLY A 13 23.02 5.51 7.72
C GLY A 13 23.21 4.02 7.58
N ASP A 14 23.62 3.32 8.65
CA ASP A 14 23.78 1.86 8.64
C ASP A 14 22.44 1.12 8.50
N ALA A 15 21.38 1.64 9.12
CA ALA A 15 20.03 1.07 8.98
C ALA A 15 19.48 1.20 7.54
N PHE A 16 19.79 2.30 6.86
CA PHE A 16 19.41 2.53 5.47
C PHE A 16 20.40 1.94 4.44
N ARG A 17 21.57 1.45 4.88
CA ARG A 17 22.59 0.83 4.02
C ARG A 17 22.36 -0.67 3.78
N CYS A 18 21.32 -1.27 4.36
CA CYS A 18 20.96 -2.67 4.18
C CYS A 18 20.41 -3.04 2.78
N ASP A 19 20.39 -2.12 1.81
CA ASP A 19 19.84 -2.38 0.48
C ASP A 19 20.86 -2.67 -0.62
N ASN A 20 22.15 -2.87 -0.33
CA ASN A 20 23.11 -3.29 -1.36
C ASN A 20 24.01 -4.45 -0.92
N GLU A 21 23.54 -5.64 -1.30
CA GLU A 21 24.27 -6.90 -1.51
C GLU A 21 24.68 -7.71 -0.27
N THR A 22 23.70 -8.45 0.26
CA THR A 22 23.94 -9.86 0.56
C THR A 22 22.84 -10.69 -0.11
N PRO A 23 23.17 -11.72 -0.90
CA PRO A 23 22.19 -12.73 -1.25
C PRO A 23 21.93 -13.52 0.03
N VAL A 24 20.95 -13.10 0.82
CA VAL A 24 20.38 -13.93 1.87
C VAL A 24 19.77 -15.14 1.15
N SER A 25 20.61 -16.17 1.04
CA SER A 25 20.24 -17.53 0.67
C SER A 25 19.37 -18.08 1.78
N GLY A 26 18.10 -17.73 1.66
CA GLY A 26 17.00 -18.13 2.50
C GLY A 26 15.81 -17.48 1.84
N ARG A 27 15.20 -18.18 0.86
CA ARG A 27 13.93 -17.77 0.25
C ARG A 27 12.97 -17.48 1.40
N ASN A 28 12.86 -16.21 1.78
CA ASN A 28 11.96 -15.81 2.82
C ASN A 28 10.58 -15.91 2.18
N VAL A 29 9.95 -17.08 2.35
CA VAL A 29 8.67 -17.40 1.73
C VAL A 29 7.62 -16.34 2.06
N GLN A 30 7.73 -15.68 3.23
CA GLN A 30 6.88 -14.58 3.61
C GLN A 30 7.17 -13.31 2.80
N ALA A 31 8.44 -13.00 2.51
CA ALA A 31 8.82 -11.91 1.62
C ALA A 31 8.36 -12.18 0.17
N GLU A 32 8.58 -13.39 -0.37
CA GLU A 32 8.05 -13.77 -1.69
C GLU A 32 6.52 -13.64 -1.76
N THR A 33 5.82 -14.03 -0.69
CA THR A 33 4.36 -13.90 -0.60
C THR A 33 3.95 -12.43 -0.53
N PHE A 34 4.65 -11.60 0.25
CA PHE A 34 4.42 -10.16 0.33
C PHE A 34 4.61 -9.48 -1.03
N TYR A 35 5.69 -9.77 -1.75
CA TYR A 35 5.92 -9.19 -3.07
C TYR A 35 4.87 -9.61 -4.10
N LYS A 36 4.39 -10.86 -4.06
CA LYS A 36 3.27 -11.31 -4.91
C LYS A 36 1.97 -10.57 -4.61
N MET A 37 1.65 -10.37 -3.32
CA MET A 37 0.49 -9.59 -2.91
C MET A 37 0.61 -8.13 -3.36
N LEU A 38 1.81 -7.56 -3.23
CA LEU A 38 2.09 -6.19 -3.66
C LEU A 38 1.98 -6.02 -5.18
N GLU A 39 2.46 -6.99 -5.96
CA GLU A 39 2.35 -6.99 -7.42
C GLU A 39 0.89 -7.11 -7.88
N SER A 40 0.09 -7.93 -7.18
CA SER A 40 -1.36 -8.02 -7.37
C SER A 40 -2.06 -6.68 -7.09
N ALA A 41 -1.72 -6.01 -5.99
CA ALA A 41 -2.33 -4.74 -5.61
C ALA A 41 -1.83 -3.54 -6.44
N GLN A 42 -0.71 -3.67 -7.14
CA GLN A 42 -0.21 -2.64 -8.06
C GLN A 42 -0.88 -2.66 -9.44
N GLN A 43 -1.82 -3.58 -9.65
CA GLN A 43 -2.60 -3.63 -10.87
C GLN A 43 -3.49 -2.39 -11.03
N PRO A 44 -3.79 -1.96 -12.27
CA PRO A 44 -4.66 -0.81 -12.52
C PRO A 44 -6.07 -1.04 -11.95
N LEU A 45 -6.74 0.03 -11.51
CA LEU A 45 -8.08 -0.07 -10.90
C LEU A 45 -9.13 -0.71 -11.82
N PHE A 46 -9.00 -0.48 -13.11
CA PHE A 46 -9.86 -1.01 -14.17
C PHE A 46 -9.02 -1.09 -15.45
N GLU A 47 -9.50 -1.85 -16.43
CA GLU A 47 -8.80 -2.01 -17.70
C GLU A 47 -8.68 -0.66 -18.42
N GLY A 48 -7.45 -0.22 -18.69
CA GLY A 48 -7.16 1.11 -19.27
C GLY A 48 -6.93 2.24 -18.26
N CYS A 49 -7.00 1.99 -16.95
CA CYS A 49 -6.63 3.00 -15.95
C CYS A 49 -5.11 3.19 -15.88
N SER A 50 -4.59 4.30 -16.41
CA SER A 50 -3.16 4.63 -16.36
C SER A 50 -2.77 5.54 -15.19
N THR A 51 -3.74 6.03 -14.43
CA THR A 51 -3.53 7.05 -13.39
C THR A 51 -3.33 6.45 -12.01
N HIS A 52 -4.06 5.39 -11.67
CA HIS A 52 -4.02 4.77 -10.34
C HIS A 52 -4.07 3.24 -10.39
N SER A 53 -3.16 2.60 -9.67
CA SER A 53 -3.26 1.21 -9.25
C SER A 53 -4.18 1.05 -8.03
N GLU A 54 -4.70 -0.16 -7.80
CA GLU A 54 -5.58 -0.48 -6.66
C GLU A 54 -4.96 0.00 -5.33
N LEU A 55 -3.68 -0.31 -5.12
CA LEU A 55 -2.91 0.14 -3.97
C LEU A 55 -2.81 1.66 -3.89
N SER A 56 -2.52 2.33 -5.00
CA SER A 56 -2.38 3.80 -5.00
C SER A 56 -3.71 4.50 -4.68
N ALA A 57 -4.84 3.97 -5.16
CA ALA A 57 -6.16 4.50 -4.83
C ALA A 57 -6.51 4.22 -3.37
N ALA A 58 -6.25 3.00 -2.87
CA ALA A 58 -6.47 2.66 -1.47
C ALA A 58 -5.65 3.57 -0.54
N MET A 59 -4.36 3.80 -0.83
CA MET A 59 -3.52 4.72 -0.07
C MET A 59 -4.05 6.16 -0.11
N ARG A 60 -4.49 6.64 -1.28
CA ARG A 60 -5.04 7.99 -1.44
C ARG A 60 -6.34 8.15 -0.66
N LEU A 61 -7.24 7.17 -0.73
CA LEU A 61 -8.49 7.13 0.02
C LEU A 61 -8.25 7.11 1.53
N LEU A 62 -7.31 6.29 2.01
CA LEU A 62 -6.93 6.24 3.43
C LEU A 62 -6.29 7.55 3.92
N SER A 63 -5.54 8.22 3.05
CA SER A 63 -4.99 9.56 3.34
C SER A 63 -6.11 10.58 3.52
N ILE A 64 -7.06 10.64 2.57
CA ILE A 64 -8.24 11.52 2.64
C ILE A 64 -9.07 11.23 3.90
N LYS A 65 -9.27 9.94 4.22
CA LYS A 65 -9.97 9.53 5.43
C LYS A 65 -9.30 10.08 6.69
N SER A 66 -7.98 9.97 6.76
CA SER A 66 -7.19 10.43 7.91
C SER A 66 -7.16 11.95 7.99
N GLU A 67 -6.96 12.65 6.87
CA GLU A 67 -6.89 14.11 6.79
C GLU A 67 -8.19 14.79 7.17
N HIS A 68 -9.33 14.17 6.84
CA HIS A 68 -10.66 14.73 7.10
C HIS A 68 -11.41 14.07 8.26
N ASN A 69 -10.75 13.21 9.04
CA ASN A 69 -11.39 12.41 10.09
C ASN A 69 -12.70 11.75 9.64
N MET A 70 -12.71 11.27 8.39
CA MET A 70 -13.90 10.73 7.74
C MET A 70 -14.36 9.48 8.49
N SER A 71 -15.65 9.43 8.84
CA SER A 71 -16.23 8.24 9.47
C SER A 71 -16.15 7.02 8.55
N ASN A 72 -16.05 5.82 9.12
CA ASN A 72 -16.04 4.58 8.34
C ASN A 72 -17.28 4.45 7.43
N ARG A 73 -18.44 4.95 7.87
CA ARG A 73 -19.67 4.96 7.07
C ARG A 73 -19.50 5.83 5.82
N CYS A 74 -19.05 7.07 6.00
CA CYS A 74 -18.82 7.99 4.89
C CYS A 74 -17.74 7.46 3.93
N PHE A 75 -16.70 6.81 4.45
CA PHE A 75 -15.66 6.18 3.64
C PHE A 75 -16.23 5.06 2.76
N ASN A 76 -17.07 4.18 3.32
CA ASN A 76 -17.69 3.09 2.56
C ASN A 76 -18.63 3.63 1.47
N ASP A 77 -19.40 4.68 1.75
CA ASP A 77 -20.28 5.30 0.76
C ASP A 77 -19.48 5.87 -0.44
N VAL A 78 -18.32 6.47 -0.17
CA VAL A 78 -17.39 6.96 -1.22
C VAL A 78 -16.81 5.81 -2.05
N VAL A 79 -16.42 4.72 -1.39
CA VAL A 79 -15.88 3.53 -2.07
C VAL A 79 -16.94 2.87 -2.97
N HIS A 80 -18.18 2.77 -2.49
CA HIS A 80 -19.31 2.30 -3.31
C HIS A 80 -19.57 3.20 -4.51
N LEU A 81 -19.59 4.52 -4.32
CA LEU A 81 -19.74 5.46 -5.43
C LEU A 81 -18.61 5.30 -6.47
N MET A 82 -17.37 5.08 -6.01
CA MET A 82 -16.26 4.79 -6.92
C MET A 82 -16.47 3.50 -7.72
N GLN A 83 -17.03 2.44 -7.11
CA GLN A 83 -17.35 1.21 -7.83
C GLN A 83 -18.44 1.43 -8.89
N GLU A 84 -19.49 2.19 -8.57
CA GLU A 84 -20.58 2.50 -9.51
C GLU A 84 -20.11 3.34 -10.70
N THR A 85 -19.16 4.24 -10.46
CA THR A 85 -18.66 5.19 -11.47
C THR A 85 -17.51 4.63 -12.31
N THR A 86 -16.93 3.49 -11.93
CA THR A 86 -15.80 2.89 -12.63
C THR A 86 -16.28 1.87 -13.69
N PRO A 87 -15.82 1.97 -14.95
CA PRO A 87 -16.24 1.07 -16.01
C PRO A 87 -15.91 -0.40 -15.70
N MET A 88 -16.85 -1.30 -15.99
CA MET A 88 -16.66 -2.73 -15.80
C MET A 88 -15.75 -3.31 -16.90
N PRO A 89 -14.84 -4.25 -16.56
CA PRO A 89 -14.60 -4.82 -15.23
C PRO A 89 -13.70 -3.91 -14.34
N ASN A 90 -14.13 -3.65 -13.11
CA ASN A 90 -13.36 -2.89 -12.12
C ASN A 90 -12.86 -3.80 -10.98
N ARG A 91 -11.72 -3.43 -10.38
CA ARG A 91 -11.05 -4.15 -9.29
C ARG A 91 -11.20 -3.41 -7.95
N ILE A 92 -12.15 -2.51 -7.85
CA ILE A 92 -12.39 -1.77 -6.61
C ILE A 92 -13.12 -2.72 -5.64
N PRO A 93 -12.56 -3.03 -4.46
CA PRO A 93 -13.20 -3.92 -3.51
C PRO A 93 -14.55 -3.35 -3.06
N SER A 94 -15.60 -4.18 -3.08
CA SER A 94 -16.97 -3.80 -2.71
C SER A 94 -17.08 -3.25 -1.29
N ASP A 95 -16.22 -3.75 -0.39
CA ASP A 95 -16.17 -3.39 1.03
C ASP A 95 -14.74 -3.54 1.58
N PHE A 96 -14.46 -2.88 2.71
CA PHE A 96 -13.19 -3.00 3.45
C PHE A 96 -12.84 -4.47 3.85
N ASN A 97 -13.85 -5.34 3.96
CA ASN A 97 -13.69 -6.76 4.33
C ASN A 97 -13.74 -7.71 3.12
N ALA A 98 -13.78 -7.22 1.89
CA ALA A 98 -13.93 -8.06 0.70
C ALA A 98 -12.62 -8.74 0.24
N VAL A 99 -11.52 -8.62 1.00
CA VAL A 99 -10.19 -9.18 0.68
C VAL A 99 -10.00 -10.61 1.24
N ASP A 100 -11.08 -11.32 1.59
CA ASP A 100 -10.99 -12.70 2.07
C ASP A 100 -12.04 -13.60 1.40
N ARG A 101 -11.74 -14.06 0.18
CA ARG A 101 -12.11 -15.39 -0.39
C ARG A 101 -11.22 -15.75 -1.58
#